data_AF-A0A809QFF6-F1
#
_entry.id   AF-A0A809QFF6-F1
#
_cell.length_a   1.000
_cell.length_b   1.000
_cell.length_c   1.000
_cell.angle_alpha   90.00
_cell.angle_beta   90.00
_cell.angle_gamma   90.00
#
_symmetry.space_group_name_H-M   'P 1'
#
loop_
_entity.id
_entity.type
_entity.pdbx_description
1 polymer ?
#
loop_
_entity_poly.entity_id
_entity_poly.type
_entity_poly.pdbx_seq_one_letter_code
_entity_poly.pdbx_strand_id
1 'polypeptide(L)'
;MAYWKFTDVYGSTYPALSNSILSVLVFDVPSGSPISGTNFSANLDLQATGKAMTVLSKMLGMTTVPMTGTVTTTNNVLSIELTSSNNAAILSALAACIPVIGGQLMQAASLTIKNTTPQSATVDDDPTTDQFNLNTTVKIGSGSGNVTTQIPMSNGLFTMSATFDNFGIGLSDLNFLVPGAQFSSMFPTTLPTNYYNPASTTLNLLSLELSLYVKTSPSLSISVNNVSTSIGIVNIPLYPNALFLNPLAIWISVSNPLSNPTPTWGLNGTIALYPYDKQTSPPSVPPDFSYDLAMQMPTRSDPTFSVTGTLDNPQNLPVSQILCDLMSDGSFNTGISNQLTLETFDFATVADTSTGTISEFSVEIAMNATANGGSYLGLLSDSFGVKDFSIAVAYVK
;
A
#
# COMPACT_ATOMS: atom_id res chain seq x y z
N MET A 1 -25.36 -34.03 -19.21
CA MET A 1 -25.06 -32.61 -18.95
C MET A 1 -24.39 -32.06 -20.19
N ALA A 2 -24.73 -30.82 -20.58
CA ALA A 2 -24.16 -30.19 -21.77
C ALA A 2 -23.14 -29.14 -21.31
N TYR A 3 -21.91 -29.27 -21.80
CA TYR A 3 -20.89 -28.25 -21.59
C TYR A 3 -21.03 -27.16 -22.65
N TRP A 4 -20.97 -25.91 -22.20
CA TRP A 4 -21.02 -24.71 -23.03
C TRP A 4 -19.83 -23.82 -22.71
N LYS A 5 -19.31 -23.18 -23.76
CA LYS A 5 -18.53 -21.96 -23.63
C LYS A 5 -19.43 -20.79 -23.95
N PHE A 6 -19.22 -19.67 -23.27
CA PHE A 6 -20.00 -18.48 -23.52
C PHE A 6 -19.92 -18.06 -25.00
N THR A 7 -18.71 -18.07 -25.57
CA THR A 7 -18.45 -17.69 -26.96
C THR A 7 -19.10 -18.60 -28.01
N ASP A 8 -19.30 -19.89 -27.70
CA ASP A 8 -19.80 -20.87 -28.66
C ASP A 8 -21.33 -20.80 -28.79
N VAL A 9 -22.02 -20.33 -27.74
CA VAL A 9 -23.48 -20.32 -27.64
C VAL A 9 -24.04 -18.91 -27.77
N TYR A 10 -23.33 -17.90 -27.27
CA TYR A 10 -23.69 -16.50 -27.47
C TYR A 10 -23.28 -16.13 -28.90
N GLY A 11 -24.24 -16.13 -29.84
CA GLY A 11 -24.08 -15.85 -31.27
C GLY A 11 -23.61 -14.41 -31.55
N SER A 12 -22.42 -14.10 -31.08
CA SER A 12 -21.85 -12.78 -30.92
C SER A 12 -21.45 -12.15 -32.25
N THR A 13 -21.76 -10.86 -32.40
CA THR A 13 -21.24 -10.00 -33.46
C THR A 13 -19.97 -9.24 -33.03
N TYR A 14 -19.42 -9.53 -31.84
CA TYR A 14 -18.24 -8.90 -31.25
C TYR A 14 -17.01 -9.80 -31.46
N PRO A 15 -16.12 -9.47 -32.43
CA PRO A 15 -15.04 -10.35 -32.86
C PRO A 15 -13.98 -10.61 -31.77
N ALA A 16 -13.60 -9.60 -30.99
CA ALA A 16 -12.57 -9.70 -29.96
C ALA A 16 -12.90 -10.66 -28.79
N LEU A 17 -14.15 -11.16 -28.69
CA LEU A 17 -14.49 -12.17 -27.67
C LEU A 17 -13.69 -13.47 -27.83
N SER A 18 -13.21 -13.80 -29.03
CA SER A 18 -12.39 -14.99 -29.25
C SER A 18 -11.12 -15.02 -28.41
N ASN A 19 -10.57 -13.84 -28.10
CA ASN A 19 -9.34 -13.69 -27.33
C ASN A 19 -9.61 -13.42 -25.84
N SER A 20 -10.88 -13.30 -25.44
CA SER A 20 -11.25 -13.04 -24.04
C SER A 20 -11.17 -14.27 -23.14
N ILE A 21 -11.10 -14.05 -21.84
CA ILE A 21 -11.23 -15.09 -20.81
C ILE A 21 -12.45 -15.99 -21.04
N LEU A 22 -13.56 -15.41 -21.52
CA LEU A 22 -14.83 -16.10 -21.73
C LEU A 22 -14.77 -17.18 -22.82
N SER A 23 -13.77 -17.13 -23.72
CA SER A 23 -13.53 -18.17 -24.73
C SER A 23 -12.88 -19.42 -24.16
N VAL A 24 -12.27 -19.28 -22.97
CA VAL A 24 -11.60 -20.38 -22.26
C VAL A 24 -12.55 -21.02 -21.25
N LEU A 25 -13.39 -20.23 -20.57
CA LEU A 25 -14.28 -20.71 -19.52
C LEU A 25 -15.34 -21.68 -20.05
N VAL A 26 -15.38 -22.87 -19.44
CA VAL A 26 -16.40 -23.87 -19.70
C VAL A 26 -17.34 -23.89 -18.51
N PHE A 27 -18.63 -23.84 -18.81
CA PHE A 27 -19.66 -23.91 -17.81
C PHE A 27 -20.42 -25.25 -17.96
N ASP A 28 -21.09 -25.68 -16.90
CA ASP A 28 -22.06 -26.77 -16.88
C ASP A 28 -23.44 -26.15 -16.65
N VAL A 29 -24.41 -26.54 -17.48
CA VAL A 29 -25.81 -26.13 -17.35
C VAL A 29 -26.63 -27.34 -16.97
N PRO A 30 -27.49 -27.23 -15.94
CA PRO A 30 -28.61 -28.13 -15.79
C PRO A 30 -29.39 -28.18 -17.12
N SER A 31 -29.77 -29.38 -17.57
CA SER A 31 -30.37 -29.63 -18.88
C SER A 31 -31.54 -28.68 -19.19
N GLY A 32 -31.37 -27.84 -20.23
CA GLY A 32 -32.36 -26.84 -20.66
C GLY A 32 -31.69 -25.56 -21.15
N SER A 33 -31.07 -25.61 -22.33
CA SER A 33 -30.51 -24.43 -23.00
C SER A 33 -31.63 -23.59 -23.65
N PRO A 34 -31.53 -22.24 -23.76
CA PRO A 34 -30.41 -21.38 -23.38
C PRO A 34 -30.76 -20.31 -22.32
N ILE A 35 -29.70 -19.65 -21.85
CA ILE A 35 -29.71 -18.26 -21.38
C ILE A 35 -30.24 -17.40 -22.52
N SER A 36 -31.52 -17.07 -22.52
CA SER A 36 -32.03 -15.97 -23.33
C SER A 36 -32.30 -14.79 -22.40
N GLY A 37 -31.61 -13.66 -22.63
CA GLY A 37 -31.84 -12.42 -21.89
C GLY A 37 -30.56 -11.77 -21.36
N THR A 38 -30.73 -10.78 -20.49
CA THR A 38 -29.64 -10.01 -19.88
C THR A 38 -29.07 -10.64 -18.61
N ASN A 39 -29.69 -11.70 -18.06
CA ASN A 39 -29.28 -12.34 -16.81
C ASN A 39 -29.14 -13.85 -17.02
N PHE A 40 -28.20 -14.47 -16.30
CA PHE A 40 -28.05 -15.92 -16.32
C PHE A 40 -27.48 -16.54 -15.06
N SER A 41 -27.71 -17.85 -14.92
CA SER A 41 -27.12 -18.68 -13.88
C SER A 41 -26.51 -19.92 -14.50
N ALA A 42 -25.29 -20.26 -14.11
CA ALA A 42 -24.52 -21.38 -14.64
C ALA A 42 -23.59 -21.93 -13.56
N ASN A 43 -23.06 -23.13 -13.75
CA ASN A 43 -21.96 -23.63 -12.93
C ASN A 43 -20.67 -23.50 -13.73
N LEU A 44 -19.71 -22.66 -13.31
CA LEU A 44 -18.38 -22.66 -13.92
C LEU A 44 -17.70 -23.99 -13.62
N ASP A 45 -17.38 -24.77 -14.66
CA ASP A 45 -16.73 -26.06 -14.52
C ASP A 45 -15.20 -25.87 -14.54
N LEU A 46 -14.59 -26.06 -13.37
CA LEU A 46 -13.17 -25.86 -13.16
C LEU A 46 -12.32 -26.97 -13.79
N GLN A 47 -12.87 -28.17 -13.97
CA GLN A 47 -12.16 -29.28 -14.62
C GLN A 47 -12.22 -29.16 -16.14
N ALA A 48 -13.40 -28.86 -16.69
CA ALA A 48 -13.60 -28.71 -18.13
C ALA A 48 -12.90 -27.46 -18.69
N THR A 49 -12.75 -26.40 -17.88
CA THR A 49 -11.92 -25.22 -18.21
C THR A 49 -10.41 -25.55 -18.25
N GLY A 50 -10.01 -26.73 -17.76
CA GLY A 50 -8.66 -27.26 -17.91
C GLY A 50 -7.60 -26.57 -17.05
N LYS A 51 -6.39 -26.40 -17.61
CA LYS A 51 -5.23 -25.88 -16.86
C LYS A 51 -5.44 -24.47 -16.31
N ALA A 52 -6.34 -23.68 -16.90
CA ALA A 52 -6.62 -22.31 -16.49
C ALA A 52 -7.35 -22.19 -15.14
N MET A 53 -8.02 -23.23 -14.66
CA MET A 53 -8.73 -23.19 -13.37
C MET A 53 -8.16 -24.16 -12.33
N THR A 54 -6.95 -24.68 -12.58
CA THR A 54 -6.35 -25.73 -11.74
C THR A 54 -6.07 -25.24 -10.32
N VAL A 55 -5.62 -23.99 -10.16
CA VAL A 55 -5.36 -23.40 -8.84
C VAL A 55 -6.67 -23.33 -8.05
N LEU A 56 -7.70 -22.70 -8.62
CA LEU A 56 -8.99 -22.54 -7.94
C LEU A 56 -9.67 -23.88 -7.64
N SER A 57 -9.65 -24.84 -8.57
CA SER A 57 -10.20 -26.18 -8.36
C SER A 57 -9.55 -26.88 -7.17
N LYS A 58 -8.22 -26.83 -7.09
CA LYS A 58 -7.49 -27.43 -5.97
C LYS A 58 -7.71 -26.71 -4.65
N MET A 59 -7.82 -25.38 -4.67
CA MET A 59 -8.10 -24.59 -3.45
C MET A 59 -9.49 -24.91 -2.91
N LEU A 60 -10.52 -24.93 -3.76
CA LEU A 60 -11.91 -25.15 -3.36
C LEU A 60 -12.20 -26.62 -3.03
N GLY A 61 -11.44 -27.57 -3.59
CA GLY A 61 -11.79 -29.00 -3.53
C GLY A 61 -13.10 -29.31 -4.28
N MET A 62 -13.51 -28.43 -5.20
CA MET A 62 -14.76 -28.52 -5.95
C MET A 62 -14.48 -28.63 -7.45
N THR A 63 -15.41 -29.26 -8.16
CA THR A 63 -15.37 -29.37 -9.63
C THR A 63 -16.07 -28.21 -10.31
N THR A 64 -17.09 -27.64 -9.68
CA THR A 64 -17.87 -26.52 -10.24
C THR A 64 -18.09 -25.42 -9.21
N VAL A 65 -18.26 -24.18 -9.70
CA VAL A 65 -18.64 -23.00 -8.90
C VAL A 65 -19.91 -22.40 -9.47
N PRO A 66 -21.01 -22.31 -8.70
CA PRO A 66 -22.21 -21.66 -9.21
C PRO A 66 -21.97 -20.16 -9.38
N MET A 67 -22.32 -19.65 -10.56
CA MET A 67 -22.15 -18.27 -10.99
C MET A 67 -23.50 -17.70 -11.41
N THR A 68 -23.72 -16.43 -11.09
CA THR A 68 -24.79 -15.61 -11.65
C THR A 68 -24.17 -14.49 -12.48
N GLY A 69 -24.74 -14.18 -13.63
CA GLY A 69 -24.18 -13.22 -14.56
C GLY A 69 -25.19 -12.27 -15.17
N THR A 70 -24.68 -11.15 -15.62
CA THR A 70 -25.38 -10.13 -16.39
C THR A 70 -24.65 -9.89 -17.71
N VAL A 71 -25.43 -9.79 -18.79
CA VAL A 71 -24.98 -9.42 -20.13
C VAL A 71 -25.73 -8.17 -20.54
N THR A 72 -24.99 -7.12 -20.87
CA THR A 72 -25.56 -5.83 -21.29
C THR A 72 -24.94 -5.37 -22.58
N THR A 73 -25.74 -4.74 -23.44
CA THR A 73 -25.31 -4.16 -24.70
C THR A 73 -25.74 -2.71 -24.74
N THR A 74 -24.80 -1.78 -24.58
CA THR A 74 -25.07 -0.34 -24.57
C THR A 74 -24.02 0.38 -25.42
N ASN A 75 -24.43 1.33 -26.27
CA ASN A 75 -23.52 2.12 -27.10
C ASN A 75 -22.50 1.27 -27.90
N ASN A 76 -22.95 0.16 -28.51
CA ASN A 76 -22.09 -0.79 -29.24
C ASN A 76 -20.97 -1.42 -28.40
N VAL A 77 -21.17 -1.53 -27.09
CA VAL A 77 -20.27 -2.23 -26.16
C VAL A 77 -21.02 -3.36 -25.49
N LEU A 78 -20.43 -4.55 -25.51
CA LEU A 78 -20.89 -5.72 -24.78
C LEU A 78 -20.15 -5.78 -23.44
N SER A 79 -20.90 -5.77 -22.33
CA SER A 79 -20.37 -5.93 -20.98
C SER A 79 -20.95 -7.16 -20.31
N ILE A 80 -20.08 -8.01 -19.78
CA ILE A 80 -20.40 -9.28 -19.13
C ILE A 80 -19.80 -9.26 -17.73
N GLU A 81 -20.64 -9.41 -16.72
CA GLU A 81 -20.21 -9.54 -15.33
C GLU A 81 -20.76 -10.84 -14.75
N LEU A 82 -19.88 -11.65 -14.15
CA LEU A 82 -20.22 -12.90 -13.48
C LEU A 82 -19.76 -12.81 -12.04
N THR A 83 -20.59 -13.27 -11.10
CA THR A 83 -20.25 -13.35 -9.69
C THR A 83 -20.61 -14.72 -9.14
N SER A 84 -19.73 -15.29 -8.32
CA SER A 84 -20.01 -16.55 -7.62
C SER A 84 -21.15 -16.38 -6.63
N SER A 85 -22.04 -17.38 -6.56
CA SER A 85 -23.07 -17.44 -5.53
C SER A 85 -22.67 -18.29 -4.32
N ASN A 86 -21.55 -19.02 -4.40
CA ASN A 86 -21.02 -19.83 -3.29
C ASN A 86 -19.84 -19.17 -2.57
N ASN A 87 -20.09 -17.98 -2.04
CA ASN A 87 -19.08 -17.16 -1.36
C ASN A 87 -18.53 -17.83 -0.07
N ALA A 88 -19.34 -18.64 0.61
CA ALA A 88 -18.92 -19.33 1.84
C ALA A 88 -17.85 -20.40 1.58
N ALA A 89 -17.98 -21.19 0.51
CA ALA A 89 -16.95 -22.18 0.14
C ALA A 89 -15.64 -21.50 -0.28
N ILE A 90 -15.74 -20.39 -1.03
CA ILE A 90 -14.59 -19.59 -1.45
C ILE A 90 -13.87 -19.02 -0.23
N LEU A 91 -14.61 -18.42 0.70
CA LEU A 91 -14.08 -17.89 1.95
C LEU A 91 -13.36 -18.96 2.77
N SER A 92 -13.98 -20.13 2.96
CA SER A 92 -13.37 -21.23 3.73
C SER A 92 -12.10 -21.78 3.08
N ALA A 93 -12.08 -21.90 1.75
CA ALA A 93 -10.92 -22.38 1.02
C ALA A 93 -9.74 -21.41 1.10
N LEU A 94 -10.00 -20.11 0.93
CA LEU A 94 -8.98 -19.07 1.04
C LEU A 94 -8.39 -19.00 2.45
N ALA A 95 -9.25 -19.04 3.47
CA ALA A 95 -8.83 -19.06 4.85
C ALA A 95 -7.92 -20.26 5.17
N ALA A 96 -8.17 -21.43 4.58
CA ALA A 96 -7.32 -22.61 4.74
C ALA A 96 -5.99 -22.50 3.96
N CYS A 97 -6.02 -21.88 2.78
CA CYS A 97 -4.88 -21.79 1.88
C CYS A 97 -3.91 -20.64 2.20
N ILE A 98 -4.38 -19.58 2.86
CA ILE A 98 -3.58 -18.39 3.19
C ILE A 98 -3.66 -18.15 4.70
N PRO A 99 -2.95 -18.94 5.53
CA PRO A 99 -3.12 -18.93 6.98
C PRO A 99 -2.85 -17.58 7.64
N VAL A 100 -1.96 -16.76 7.05
CA VAL A 100 -1.58 -15.43 7.56
C VAL A 100 -2.79 -14.49 7.70
N ILE A 101 -3.71 -14.49 6.73
CA ILE A 101 -4.94 -13.67 6.77
C ILE A 101 -6.21 -14.51 6.86
N GLY A 102 -6.06 -15.83 7.10
CA GLY A 102 -7.17 -16.76 7.22
C GLY A 102 -7.92 -16.64 8.56
N GLY A 103 -8.91 -17.52 8.74
CA GLY A 103 -9.65 -17.65 9.99
C GLY A 103 -10.52 -16.41 10.29
N GLN A 104 -10.31 -15.81 11.47
CA GLN A 104 -11.13 -14.70 11.97
C GLN A 104 -10.92 -13.37 11.21
N LEU A 105 -9.84 -13.27 10.42
CA LEU A 105 -9.52 -12.04 9.71
C LEU A 105 -10.29 -11.95 8.39
N MET A 106 -10.38 -13.01 7.60
CA MET A 106 -11.22 -13.03 6.40
C MET A 106 -12.71 -13.07 6.77
N GLN A 107 -13.49 -12.09 6.32
CA GLN A 107 -14.92 -11.97 6.62
C GLN A 107 -15.81 -12.35 5.44
N ALA A 108 -15.37 -12.03 4.23
CA ALA A 108 -16.10 -12.30 3.01
C ALA A 108 -15.13 -12.59 1.89
N ALA A 109 -15.55 -13.42 0.94
CA ALA A 109 -14.85 -13.63 -0.30
C ALA A 109 -15.86 -13.79 -1.44
N SER A 110 -15.51 -13.33 -2.63
CA SER A 110 -16.28 -13.57 -3.84
C SER A 110 -15.34 -13.73 -5.02
N LEU A 111 -15.81 -14.48 -6.01
CA LEU A 111 -15.17 -14.56 -7.31
C LEU A 111 -15.99 -13.74 -8.30
N THR A 112 -15.32 -12.87 -9.05
CA THR A 112 -15.94 -12.07 -10.10
C THR A 112 -15.18 -12.18 -11.41
N ILE A 113 -15.90 -12.23 -12.52
CA ILE A 113 -15.36 -12.19 -13.87
C ILE A 113 -15.97 -11.01 -14.58
N LYS A 114 -15.15 -10.12 -15.14
CA LYS A 114 -15.62 -8.93 -15.85
C LYS A 114 -14.98 -8.90 -17.23
N ASN A 115 -15.81 -8.81 -18.25
CA ASN A 115 -15.39 -8.62 -19.63
C ASN A 115 -16.15 -7.44 -20.26
N THR A 116 -15.43 -6.59 -21.00
CA THR A 116 -16.03 -5.52 -21.81
C THR A 116 -15.38 -5.49 -23.17
N THR A 117 -16.21 -5.53 -24.21
CA THR A 117 -15.76 -5.62 -25.60
C THR A 117 -16.55 -4.66 -26.49
N PRO A 118 -15.90 -3.66 -27.14
CA PRO A 118 -16.52 -2.83 -28.16
C PRO A 118 -16.77 -3.59 -29.46
N GLN A 119 -17.84 -3.27 -30.18
CA GLN A 119 -18.16 -3.92 -31.47
C GLN A 119 -17.16 -3.53 -32.58
N SER A 120 -16.48 -2.39 -32.42
CA SER A 120 -15.43 -1.92 -33.32
C SER A 120 -14.11 -2.69 -33.17
N ALA A 121 -13.94 -3.48 -32.10
CA ALA A 121 -12.74 -4.27 -31.88
C ALA A 121 -12.71 -5.46 -32.85
N THR A 122 -11.56 -5.70 -33.44
CA THR A 122 -11.30 -6.76 -34.42
C THR A 122 -10.97 -8.09 -33.73
N VAL A 123 -10.83 -9.16 -34.51
CA VAL A 123 -10.45 -10.50 -33.99
C VAL A 123 -9.02 -10.55 -33.43
N ASP A 124 -8.20 -9.56 -33.76
CA ASP A 124 -6.81 -9.47 -33.32
C ASP A 124 -6.65 -8.55 -32.10
N ASP A 125 -7.72 -7.85 -31.69
CA ASP A 125 -7.71 -6.96 -30.54
C ASP A 125 -7.97 -7.74 -29.25
N ASP A 126 -7.28 -7.36 -28.18
CA ASP A 126 -7.58 -7.84 -26.83
C ASP A 126 -8.80 -7.11 -26.24
N PRO A 127 -9.59 -7.75 -25.35
CA PRO A 127 -10.75 -7.10 -24.75
C PRO A 127 -10.33 -5.91 -23.88
N THR A 128 -11.08 -4.81 -23.96
CA THR A 128 -10.77 -3.56 -23.23
C THR A 128 -10.73 -3.72 -21.71
N THR A 129 -11.56 -4.60 -21.17
CA THR A 129 -11.43 -5.08 -19.80
C THR A 129 -11.59 -6.58 -19.83
N ASP A 130 -10.59 -7.32 -19.35
CA ASP A 130 -10.67 -8.78 -19.18
C ASP A 130 -10.06 -9.16 -17.84
N GLN A 131 -10.92 -9.48 -16.87
CA GLN A 131 -10.49 -9.64 -15.47
C GLN A 131 -11.15 -10.84 -14.81
N PHE A 132 -10.33 -11.63 -14.11
CA PHE A 132 -10.76 -12.67 -13.19
C PHE A 132 -10.28 -12.31 -11.78
N ASN A 133 -11.19 -11.74 -10.99
CA ASN A 133 -10.85 -11.17 -9.71
C ASN A 133 -11.38 -12.04 -8.59
N LEU A 134 -10.52 -12.37 -7.65
CA LEU A 134 -10.91 -12.78 -6.31
C LEU A 134 -10.98 -11.52 -5.44
N ASN A 135 -12.15 -11.28 -4.87
CA ASN A 135 -12.36 -10.22 -3.89
C ASN A 135 -12.43 -10.87 -2.51
N THR A 136 -11.70 -10.31 -1.55
CA THR A 136 -11.76 -10.73 -0.15
C THR A 136 -11.86 -9.52 0.74
N THR A 137 -12.75 -9.55 1.72
CA THR A 137 -12.80 -8.55 2.79
C THR A 137 -12.05 -9.09 3.98
N VAL A 138 -11.03 -8.36 4.43
CA VAL A 138 -10.21 -8.69 5.59
C VAL A 138 -10.54 -7.71 6.71
N LYS A 139 -10.74 -8.21 7.92
CA LYS A 139 -10.99 -7.46 9.14
C LYS A 139 -9.83 -7.65 10.10
N ILE A 140 -9.25 -6.55 10.56
CA ILE A 140 -8.11 -6.54 11.48
C ILE A 140 -8.46 -5.57 12.62
N GLY A 141 -8.56 -6.11 13.84
CA GLY A 141 -9.12 -5.38 14.98
C GLY A 141 -10.54 -4.87 14.71
N SER A 142 -10.74 -3.56 14.80
CA SER A 142 -12.01 -2.90 14.48
C SER A 142 -12.18 -2.54 13.00
N GLY A 143 -11.09 -2.55 12.21
CA GLY A 143 -11.09 -2.11 10.81
C GLY A 143 -11.38 -3.22 9.80
N SER A 144 -11.89 -2.86 8.63
CA SER A 144 -12.12 -3.77 7.49
C SER A 144 -11.63 -3.16 6.18
N GLY A 145 -10.94 -3.93 5.36
CA GLY A 145 -10.45 -3.52 4.04
C GLY A 145 -10.84 -4.53 2.97
N ASN A 146 -11.00 -4.05 1.74
CA ASN A 146 -11.24 -4.90 0.58
C ASN A 146 -9.92 -5.15 -0.15
N VAL A 147 -9.61 -6.42 -0.31
CA VAL A 147 -8.52 -6.91 -1.15
C VAL A 147 -9.12 -7.39 -2.46
N THR A 148 -8.64 -6.88 -3.57
CA THR A 148 -8.93 -7.43 -4.90
C THR A 148 -7.64 -7.95 -5.50
N THR A 149 -7.63 -9.22 -5.91
CA THR A 149 -6.46 -9.86 -6.51
C THR A 149 -6.85 -10.66 -7.74
N GLN A 150 -5.94 -10.75 -8.71
CA GLN A 150 -6.02 -11.74 -9.77
C GLN A 150 -5.25 -12.98 -9.31
N ILE A 151 -5.98 -14.04 -8.96
CA ILE A 151 -5.34 -15.34 -8.68
C ILE A 151 -4.78 -15.88 -9.99
N PRO A 152 -3.54 -16.37 -10.02
CA PRO A 152 -2.97 -16.94 -11.22
C PRO A 152 -3.73 -18.23 -11.52
N MET A 153 -4.16 -18.33 -12.77
CA MET A 153 -4.91 -19.46 -13.32
C MET A 153 -4.10 -20.77 -13.31
N SER A 154 -2.78 -20.68 -13.17
CA SER A 154 -1.83 -21.77 -13.04
C SER A 154 -0.77 -21.50 -11.96
N ASN A 155 0.27 -22.34 -11.85
CA ASN A 155 1.43 -22.04 -10.98
C ASN A 155 1.97 -20.64 -11.28
N GLY A 156 2.34 -19.88 -10.26
CA GLY A 156 2.85 -18.52 -10.46
C GLY A 156 2.87 -17.68 -9.19
N LEU A 157 3.41 -16.47 -9.34
CA LEU A 157 3.38 -15.42 -8.33
C LEU A 157 2.13 -14.57 -8.48
N PHE A 158 1.58 -14.10 -7.36
CA PHE A 158 0.50 -13.12 -7.35
C PHE A 158 0.49 -12.30 -6.06
N THR A 159 -0.14 -11.14 -6.13
CA THR A 159 -0.17 -10.16 -5.04
C THR A 159 -1.61 -9.90 -4.61
N MET A 160 -1.83 -9.91 -3.31
CA MET A 160 -3.07 -9.51 -2.65
C MET A 160 -2.83 -8.19 -1.92
N SER A 161 -3.51 -7.12 -2.29
CA SER A 161 -3.34 -5.80 -1.66
C SER A 161 -4.68 -5.23 -1.18
N ALA A 162 -4.68 -4.61 0.01
CA ALA A 162 -5.77 -3.79 0.52
C ALA A 162 -5.25 -2.44 1.02
N THR A 163 -6.05 -1.40 0.80
CA THR A 163 -5.88 -0.07 1.39
C THR A 163 -6.95 0.17 2.45
N PHE A 164 -6.58 0.92 3.48
CA PHE A 164 -7.35 1.13 4.69
C PHE A 164 -7.38 2.65 5.01
N ASP A 165 -8.56 3.26 5.02
CA ASP A 165 -8.78 4.67 5.39
C ASP A 165 -9.27 4.85 6.85
N ASN A 166 -8.54 5.63 7.67
CA ASN A 166 -8.92 6.04 9.03
C ASN A 166 -9.20 4.90 10.04
N PHE A 167 -8.33 3.87 10.10
CA PHE A 167 -8.60 2.66 10.88
C PHE A 167 -7.68 2.45 12.08
N GLY A 168 -8.18 2.75 13.29
CA GLY A 168 -7.51 2.48 14.55
C GLY A 168 -7.22 0.98 14.79
N ILE A 169 -5.96 0.63 15.05
CA ILE A 169 -5.50 -0.71 15.42
C ILE A 169 -4.71 -0.71 16.74
N GLY A 170 -4.66 -1.85 17.42
CA GLY A 170 -3.70 -2.13 18.49
C GLY A 170 -2.51 -2.95 17.99
N LEU A 171 -1.39 -2.94 18.73
CA LEU A 171 -0.21 -3.77 18.38
C LEU A 171 -0.53 -5.28 18.37
N SER A 172 -1.47 -5.74 19.20
CA SER A 172 -1.95 -7.13 19.19
C SER A 172 -2.70 -7.50 17.91
N ASP A 173 -3.28 -6.53 17.22
CA ASP A 173 -3.96 -6.76 15.94
C ASP A 173 -2.98 -7.09 14.81
N LEU A 174 -1.67 -6.93 15.04
CA LEU A 174 -0.60 -7.29 14.10
C LEU A 174 -0.04 -8.69 14.31
N ASN A 175 -0.54 -9.45 15.30
CA ASN A 175 -0.06 -10.81 15.59
C ASN A 175 -0.21 -11.77 14.40
N PHE A 176 -1.12 -11.49 13.47
CA PHE A 176 -1.29 -12.28 12.25
C PHE A 176 -0.06 -12.24 11.32
N LEU A 177 0.77 -11.19 11.41
CA LEU A 177 2.02 -11.08 10.66
C LEU A 177 3.03 -12.17 11.04
N VAL A 178 2.89 -12.72 12.26
CA VAL A 178 3.78 -13.74 12.79
C VAL A 178 2.98 -14.81 13.54
N PRO A 179 2.31 -15.71 12.80
CA PRO A 179 1.47 -16.73 13.40
C PRO A 179 2.21 -17.54 14.47
N GLY A 180 1.63 -17.63 15.68
CA GLY A 180 2.23 -18.33 16.82
C GLY A 180 3.12 -17.48 17.72
N ALA A 181 3.34 -16.20 17.40
CA ALA A 181 4.07 -15.26 18.23
C ALA A 181 3.26 -13.98 18.51
N GLN A 182 3.72 -13.19 19.48
CA GLN A 182 3.20 -11.85 19.73
C GLN A 182 4.03 -10.85 18.94
N PHE A 183 3.43 -10.14 17.99
CA PHE A 183 4.12 -9.13 17.17
C PHE A 183 4.75 -8.04 18.05
N SER A 184 4.12 -7.70 19.18
CA SER A 184 4.66 -6.77 20.17
C SER A 184 6.05 -7.13 20.70
N SER A 185 6.42 -8.40 20.71
CA SER A 185 7.76 -8.85 21.12
C SER A 185 8.83 -8.66 20.04
N MET A 186 8.40 -8.47 18.79
CA MET A 186 9.26 -8.20 17.64
C MET A 186 9.35 -6.70 17.34
N PHE A 187 8.45 -5.91 17.93
CA PHE A 187 8.57 -4.46 17.94
C PHE A 187 9.77 -4.06 18.79
N PRO A 188 10.60 -3.09 18.36
CA PRO A 188 11.81 -2.73 19.10
C PRO A 188 11.46 -2.23 20.51
N THR A 189 11.92 -2.95 21.53
CA THR A 189 11.67 -2.63 22.94
C THR A 189 12.44 -1.41 23.43
N THR A 190 13.40 -0.93 22.65
CA THR A 190 14.25 0.25 22.91
C THR A 190 13.81 1.51 22.18
N LEU A 191 12.64 1.51 21.51
CA LEU A 191 12.02 2.76 21.10
C LEU A 191 11.81 3.63 22.34
N PRO A 192 12.04 4.95 22.25
CA PRO A 192 11.84 5.81 23.40
C PRO A 192 10.36 5.72 23.83
N THR A 193 10.13 4.95 24.88
CA THR A 193 8.84 4.65 25.51
C THR A 193 8.09 5.89 26.00
N ASN A 194 8.74 7.06 25.90
CA ASN A 194 8.22 8.36 26.27
C ASN A 194 7.32 9.02 25.21
N TYR A 195 7.29 8.53 23.95
CA TYR A 195 6.55 9.19 22.86
C TYR A 195 5.28 8.47 22.40
N TYR A 196 5.12 7.18 22.72
CA TYR A 196 3.86 6.47 22.48
C TYR A 196 3.00 6.49 23.74
N ASN A 197 2.08 7.45 23.80
CA ASN A 197 1.04 7.48 24.82
C ASN A 197 -0.27 6.94 24.21
N PRO A 198 -0.74 5.73 24.58
CA PRO A 198 -1.96 5.16 24.04
C PRO A 198 -3.23 5.94 24.39
N ALA A 199 -3.17 6.90 25.34
CA ALA A 199 -4.28 7.81 25.62
C ALA A 199 -4.38 9.00 24.64
N SER A 200 -3.33 9.28 23.85
CA SER A 200 -3.27 10.45 22.95
C SER A 200 -2.76 10.15 21.53
N THR A 201 -2.34 8.93 21.23
CA THR A 201 -1.85 8.50 19.92
C THR A 201 -2.76 7.44 19.32
N THR A 202 -2.95 7.47 18.00
CA THR A 202 -3.75 6.48 17.27
C THR A 202 -2.88 5.81 16.23
N LEU A 203 -2.78 4.48 16.29
CA LEU A 203 -2.19 3.66 15.23
C LEU A 203 -3.26 3.41 14.19
N ASN A 204 -2.99 3.75 12.94
CA ASN A 204 -3.88 3.51 11.82
C ASN A 204 -3.26 2.49 10.86
N LEU A 205 -3.97 1.41 10.56
CA LEU A 205 -3.56 0.54 9.45
C LEU A 205 -3.82 1.28 8.14
N LEU A 206 -2.81 1.41 7.27
CA LEU A 206 -2.91 2.13 6.00
C LEU A 206 -2.99 1.18 4.81
N SER A 207 -2.18 0.12 4.82
CA SER A 207 -2.17 -0.87 3.75
C SER A 207 -1.71 -2.24 4.24
N LEU A 208 -2.15 -3.27 3.52
CA LEU A 208 -1.68 -4.65 3.64
C LEU A 208 -1.42 -5.18 2.25
N GLU A 209 -0.24 -5.77 2.04
CA GLU A 209 0.13 -6.45 0.81
C GLU A 209 0.68 -7.85 1.15
N LEU A 210 0.23 -8.88 0.44
CA LEU A 210 0.76 -10.23 0.51
C LEU A 210 1.26 -10.66 -0.85
N SER A 211 2.53 -11.05 -0.91
CA SER A 211 3.12 -11.71 -2.08
C SER A 211 3.07 -13.23 -1.89
N LEU A 212 2.37 -13.90 -2.80
CA LEU A 212 2.05 -15.32 -2.73
C LEU A 212 2.65 -16.05 -3.94
N TYR A 213 3.13 -17.27 -3.73
CA TYR A 213 3.47 -18.20 -4.79
C TYR A 213 2.63 -19.46 -4.69
N VAL A 214 2.01 -19.87 -5.79
CA VAL A 214 1.23 -21.10 -5.87
C VAL A 214 1.91 -22.16 -6.72
N LYS A 215 1.98 -23.37 -6.18
CA LYS A 215 2.40 -24.58 -6.88
C LYS A 215 1.29 -25.62 -6.78
N THR A 216 0.90 -26.19 -7.90
CA THR A 216 -0.16 -27.20 -7.97
C THR A 216 0.36 -28.64 -8.05
N SER A 217 1.67 -28.86 -8.21
CA SER A 217 2.27 -30.20 -8.36
C SER A 217 3.53 -30.38 -7.51
N PRO A 218 3.74 -31.52 -6.83
CA PRO A 218 2.91 -32.73 -6.81
C PRO A 218 1.60 -32.60 -6.00
N SER A 219 1.49 -31.59 -5.14
CA SER A 219 0.28 -31.21 -4.39
C SER A 219 0.09 -29.69 -4.44
N LEU A 220 -1.09 -29.20 -4.04
CA LEU A 220 -1.31 -27.76 -3.86
C LEU A 220 -0.45 -27.28 -2.68
N SER A 221 0.35 -26.26 -2.94
CA SER A 221 1.10 -25.50 -1.95
C SER A 221 1.01 -24.03 -2.31
N ILE A 222 0.55 -23.22 -1.37
CA ILE A 222 0.60 -21.76 -1.46
C ILE A 222 1.60 -21.31 -0.39
N SER A 223 2.72 -20.73 -0.83
CA SER A 223 3.69 -20.13 0.06
C SER A 223 3.48 -18.63 0.11
N VAL A 224 3.42 -18.09 1.33
CA VAL A 224 3.49 -16.65 1.54
C VAL A 224 4.96 -16.27 1.52
N ASN A 225 5.38 -15.55 0.50
CA ASN A 225 6.77 -15.14 0.33
C ASN A 225 7.08 -13.90 1.16
N ASN A 226 6.18 -12.92 1.12
CA ASN A 226 6.30 -11.67 1.84
C ASN A 226 4.93 -11.15 2.29
N VAL A 227 4.89 -10.52 3.46
CA VAL A 227 3.75 -9.75 3.95
C VAL A 227 4.26 -8.36 4.28
N SER A 228 3.76 -7.35 3.59
CA SER A 228 4.07 -5.95 3.84
C SER A 228 2.86 -5.25 4.43
N THR A 229 3.04 -4.51 5.51
CA THR A 229 2.01 -3.73 6.19
C THR A 229 2.51 -2.32 6.43
N SER A 230 1.68 -1.32 6.16
CA SER A 230 1.95 0.06 6.50
C SER A 230 1.03 0.52 7.62
N ILE A 231 1.60 1.09 8.68
CA ILE A 231 0.88 1.58 9.86
C ILE A 231 1.20 3.05 10.05
N GLY A 232 0.23 3.93 9.87
CA GLY A 232 0.37 5.35 10.16
C GLY A 232 0.18 5.62 11.65
N ILE A 233 1.12 6.31 12.29
CA ILE A 233 0.88 6.96 13.58
C ILE A 233 0.61 8.43 13.32
N VAL A 234 -0.53 8.91 13.77
CA VAL A 234 -0.94 10.32 13.63
C VAL A 234 -0.89 11.03 14.98
N ASN A 235 -0.64 12.34 14.94
CA ASN A 235 -0.67 13.23 16.10
C ASN A 235 0.34 12.87 17.20
N ILE A 236 1.58 12.52 16.85
CA ILE A 236 2.66 12.48 17.86
C ILE A 236 3.18 13.92 18.04
N PRO A 237 2.92 14.59 19.17
CA PRO A 237 3.57 15.86 19.46
C PRO A 237 5.06 15.62 19.72
N LEU A 238 5.93 16.19 18.90
CA LEU A 238 7.39 16.09 19.06
C LEU A 238 7.94 17.20 19.97
N TYR A 239 7.29 18.36 19.96
CA TYR A 239 7.61 19.54 20.76
C TYR A 239 6.30 20.22 21.16
N PRO A 240 6.19 20.90 22.32
CA PRO A 240 4.93 21.43 22.83
C PRO A 240 4.10 22.18 21.76
N ASN A 241 3.03 21.52 21.32
CA ASN A 241 1.94 21.98 20.46
C ASN A 241 2.25 22.56 19.06
N ALA A 242 3.50 22.72 18.60
CA ALA A 242 3.80 23.27 17.27
C ALA A 242 4.35 22.24 16.25
N LEU A 243 5.08 21.23 16.73
CA LEU A 243 5.76 20.24 15.88
C LEU A 243 5.04 18.89 15.95
N PHE A 244 4.47 18.47 14.82
CA PHE A 244 3.73 17.22 14.70
C PHE A 244 4.44 16.26 13.74
N LEU A 245 4.47 14.99 14.11
CA LEU A 245 4.79 13.91 13.16
C LEU A 245 3.48 13.42 12.53
N ASN A 246 3.31 13.61 11.21
CA ASN A 246 2.03 13.35 10.54
C ASN A 246 2.19 13.00 9.03
N PRO A 247 1.87 11.76 8.61
CA PRO A 247 1.81 10.52 9.37
C PRO A 247 3.20 9.87 9.49
N LEU A 248 3.52 9.26 10.64
CA LEU A 248 4.62 8.30 10.70
C LEU A 248 4.12 6.94 10.21
N ALA A 249 4.30 6.63 8.93
CA ALA A 249 4.11 5.29 8.42
C ALA A 249 5.26 4.38 8.88
N ILE A 250 4.99 3.52 9.86
CA ILE A 250 5.82 2.35 10.12
C ILE A 250 5.52 1.33 9.04
N TRP A 251 6.47 1.11 8.15
CA TRP A 251 6.41 -0.01 7.21
C TRP A 251 7.01 -1.23 7.90
N ILE A 252 6.27 -2.34 7.87
CA ILE A 252 6.67 -3.62 8.42
C ILE A 252 6.59 -4.62 7.27
N SER A 253 7.71 -5.18 6.86
CA SER A 253 7.74 -6.28 5.91
C SER A 253 8.26 -7.53 6.60
N VAL A 254 7.46 -8.60 6.60
CA VAL A 254 7.83 -9.91 7.13
C VAL A 254 8.03 -10.87 5.97
N SER A 255 9.29 -11.26 5.75
CA SER A 255 9.61 -12.34 4.81
C SER A 255 9.45 -13.71 5.49
N ASN A 256 9.02 -14.71 4.71
CA ASN A 256 8.82 -16.10 5.17
C ASN A 256 7.96 -16.24 6.45
N PRO A 257 6.78 -15.60 6.55
CA PRO A 257 6.00 -15.46 7.79
C PRO A 257 5.58 -16.80 8.44
N LEU A 258 5.56 -17.90 7.69
CA LEU A 258 5.08 -19.21 8.16
C LEU A 258 6.19 -20.18 8.61
N SER A 259 7.47 -19.90 8.29
CA SER A 259 8.57 -20.82 8.55
C SER A 259 9.68 -20.19 9.40
N ASN A 260 10.18 -19.03 8.98
CA ASN A 260 11.21 -18.28 9.68
C ASN A 260 10.94 -16.78 9.48
N PRO A 261 9.95 -16.22 10.21
CA PRO A 261 9.54 -14.84 10.05
C PRO A 261 10.71 -13.90 10.31
N THR A 262 11.12 -13.15 9.29
CA THR A 262 12.17 -12.13 9.41
C THR A 262 11.53 -10.76 9.23
N PRO A 263 11.13 -10.10 10.33
CA PRO A 263 10.56 -8.77 10.27
C PRO A 263 11.65 -7.76 9.91
N THR A 264 11.31 -6.88 8.99
CA THR A 264 12.05 -5.69 8.63
C THR A 264 11.11 -4.53 8.87
N TRP A 265 11.66 -3.45 9.41
CA TRP A 265 10.86 -2.28 9.74
C TRP A 265 11.62 -1.05 9.32
N GLY A 266 10.87 0.01 9.13
CA GLY A 266 11.43 1.33 9.13
C GLY A 266 10.32 2.34 9.33
N LEU A 267 10.70 3.60 9.22
CA LEU A 267 9.80 4.72 9.40
C LEU A 267 9.82 5.52 8.12
N ASN A 268 8.67 5.85 7.58
CA ASN A 268 8.54 6.88 6.56
C ASN A 268 7.47 7.85 7.04
N GLY A 269 7.74 9.15 7.02
CA GLY A 269 6.73 10.11 7.43
C GLY A 269 7.23 11.53 7.33
N THR A 270 6.30 12.47 7.48
CA THR A 270 6.60 13.89 7.41
C THR A 270 6.53 14.48 8.82
N ILE A 271 7.59 15.17 9.23
CA ILE A 271 7.57 16.09 10.36
C ILE A 271 7.05 17.43 9.83
N ALA A 272 5.91 17.90 10.33
CA ALA A 272 5.32 19.16 9.91
C ALA A 272 5.27 20.15 11.09
N LEU A 273 5.79 21.35 10.87
CA LEU A 273 5.63 22.49 11.77
C LEU A 273 4.46 23.33 11.27
N TYR A 274 3.49 23.59 12.14
CA TYR A 274 2.35 24.46 11.85
C TYR A 274 2.48 25.79 12.59
N PRO A 275 1.77 26.84 12.15
CA PRO A 275 1.76 28.12 12.82
C PRO A 275 1.43 27.97 14.31
N TYR A 276 2.18 28.69 15.15
CA TYR A 276 2.01 28.62 16.60
C TYR A 276 0.59 28.98 17.07
N ASP A 277 -0.16 29.78 16.32
CA ASP A 277 -1.53 30.19 16.66
C ASP A 277 -2.64 29.25 16.11
N LYS A 278 -2.28 28.18 15.38
CA LYS A 278 -3.22 27.26 14.71
C LYS A 278 -3.14 25.80 15.21
N GLN A 279 -2.53 25.60 16.37
CA GLN A 279 -2.11 24.32 16.96
C GLN A 279 -3.25 23.32 17.29
N THR A 280 -4.51 23.75 17.34
CA THR A 280 -5.64 22.93 17.80
C THR A 280 -6.48 22.32 16.68
N SER A 281 -6.11 22.50 15.40
CA SER A 281 -6.87 21.94 14.25
C SER A 281 -6.02 21.63 13.00
N PRO A 282 -5.08 20.67 13.06
CA PRO A 282 -4.48 20.10 11.85
C PRO A 282 -5.53 19.16 11.22
N PRO A 283 -6.11 19.47 10.03
CA PRO A 283 -5.39 19.56 8.75
C PRO A 283 -5.88 20.71 7.83
N SER A 284 -6.46 21.78 8.40
CA SER A 284 -7.14 22.82 7.61
C SER A 284 -6.25 23.96 7.10
N VAL A 285 -5.00 24.03 7.57
CA VAL A 285 -4.00 25.05 7.22
C VAL A 285 -2.74 24.32 6.75
N PRO A 286 -2.08 24.74 5.65
CA PRO A 286 -0.82 24.15 5.23
C PRO A 286 0.27 24.29 6.31
N PRO A 287 1.25 23.37 6.39
CA PRO A 287 2.38 23.54 7.29
C PRO A 287 3.23 24.75 6.87
N ASP A 288 3.89 25.36 7.84
CA ASP A 288 4.93 26.39 7.60
C ASP A 288 6.20 25.73 7.04
N PHE A 289 6.39 24.47 7.41
CA PHE A 289 7.57 23.69 7.14
C PHE A 289 7.24 22.21 7.22
N SER A 290 7.79 21.42 6.29
CA SER A 290 7.74 19.96 6.33
C SER A 290 9.12 19.36 6.14
N TYR A 291 9.39 18.27 6.82
CA TYR A 291 10.59 17.48 6.66
C TYR A 291 10.18 16.02 6.49
N ASP A 292 10.29 15.54 5.26
CA ASP A 292 10.10 14.13 4.97
C ASP A 292 11.25 13.35 5.57
N LEU A 293 10.94 12.26 6.25
CA LEU A 293 11.87 11.41 6.97
C LEU A 293 11.61 9.97 6.53
N ALA A 294 12.58 9.37 5.86
CA ALA A 294 12.59 7.93 5.62
C ALA A 294 13.78 7.32 6.38
N MET A 295 13.50 6.27 7.14
CA MET A 295 14.46 5.53 7.94
C MET A 295 14.28 4.05 7.66
N GLN A 296 15.36 3.39 7.27
CA GLN A 296 15.43 1.95 7.13
C GLN A 296 16.22 1.39 8.30
N MET A 297 15.68 0.37 8.95
CA MET A 297 16.38 -0.29 10.05
C MET A 297 17.04 -1.59 9.59
N PRO A 298 18.16 -1.95 10.22
CA PRO A 298 18.96 -3.08 9.79
C PRO A 298 18.19 -4.39 9.92
N THR A 299 18.46 -5.28 8.99
CA THR A 299 17.97 -6.66 8.97
C THR A 299 19.13 -7.60 9.28
N ARG A 300 18.82 -8.89 9.52
CA ARG A 300 19.87 -9.89 9.75
C ARG A 300 20.78 -10.10 8.52
N SER A 301 20.26 -9.88 7.32
CA SER A 301 20.98 -10.01 6.04
C SER A 301 21.59 -8.72 5.52
N ASP A 302 21.14 -7.58 6.05
CA ASP A 302 21.60 -6.25 5.68
C ASP A 302 21.72 -5.41 6.97
N PRO A 303 22.92 -5.25 7.53
CA PRO A 303 23.12 -4.56 8.80
C PRO A 303 23.08 -3.03 8.65
N THR A 304 22.69 -2.49 7.48
CA THR A 304 22.66 -1.06 7.26
C THR A 304 21.42 -0.40 7.87
N PHE A 305 21.67 0.66 8.63
CA PHE A 305 20.70 1.63 9.09
C PHE A 305 20.81 2.84 8.18
N SER A 306 19.72 3.33 7.61
CA SER A 306 19.74 4.56 6.83
C SER A 306 18.69 5.55 7.33
N VAL A 307 19.03 6.83 7.27
CA VAL A 307 18.09 7.93 7.46
C VAL A 307 18.29 8.88 6.31
N THR A 308 17.19 9.22 5.65
CA THR A 308 17.14 10.26 4.63
C THR A 308 16.03 11.23 4.99
N GLY A 309 16.21 12.49 4.68
CA GLY A 309 15.13 13.43 4.74
C GLY A 309 15.35 14.66 3.88
N THR A 310 14.23 15.17 3.39
CA THR A 310 14.17 16.33 2.51
C THR A 310 13.22 17.32 3.13
N LEU A 311 13.71 18.54 3.22
CA LEU A 311 12.98 19.67 3.77
C LEU A 311 12.25 20.41 2.67
N ASP A 312 10.98 20.70 2.92
CA ASP A 312 10.14 21.56 2.09
C ASP A 312 9.65 22.77 2.89
N ASN A 313 9.70 23.93 2.25
CA ASN A 313 9.21 25.21 2.75
C ASN A 313 8.07 25.67 1.84
N PRO A 314 6.89 25.01 1.91
CA PRO A 314 5.83 25.17 0.92
C PRO A 314 5.24 26.58 0.89
N GLN A 315 5.35 27.31 2.00
CA GLN A 315 4.88 28.68 2.14
C GLN A 315 5.97 29.74 1.87
N ASN A 316 7.20 29.30 1.53
CA ASN A 316 8.36 30.16 1.32
C ASN A 316 8.58 31.15 2.49
N LEU A 317 8.40 30.66 3.72
CA LEU A 317 8.53 31.48 4.91
C LEU A 317 10.01 31.77 5.21
N PRO A 318 10.33 32.95 5.76
CA PRO A 318 11.68 33.24 6.20
C PRO A 318 12.12 32.29 7.32
N VAL A 319 13.42 31.94 7.36
CA VAL A 319 14.03 31.12 8.42
C VAL A 319 13.74 31.70 9.80
N SER A 320 13.73 33.03 9.93
CA SER A 320 13.39 33.71 11.19
C SER A 320 11.97 33.39 11.67
N GLN A 321 11.01 33.26 10.76
CA GLN A 321 9.61 32.95 11.08
C GLN A 321 9.47 31.48 11.50
N ILE A 322 10.06 30.56 10.75
CA ILE A 322 10.09 29.12 11.06
C ILE A 322 10.66 28.88 12.47
N LEU A 323 11.76 29.58 12.82
CA LEU A 323 12.36 29.48 14.17
C LEU A 323 11.47 30.12 15.25
N CYS A 324 10.78 31.22 14.97
CA CYS A 324 9.83 31.82 15.91
C CYS A 324 8.66 30.87 16.21
N ASP A 325 8.11 30.22 15.19
CA ASP A 325 7.00 29.27 15.32
C ASP A 325 7.43 28.00 16.07
N LEU A 326 8.66 27.51 15.84
CA LEU A 326 9.24 26.38 16.57
C LEU A 326 9.46 26.71 18.06
N MET A 327 10.03 27.89 18.36
CA MET A 327 10.42 28.29 19.71
C MET A 327 9.25 28.78 20.56
N SER A 328 8.03 28.86 20.00
CA SER A 328 6.78 29.15 20.74
C SER A 328 6.74 30.51 21.46
N ASP A 329 7.52 31.49 21.00
CA ASP A 329 7.65 32.77 21.72
C ASP A 329 7.04 33.94 20.92
N GLY A 330 6.96 33.92 19.59
CA GLY A 330 6.46 35.05 18.79
C GLY A 330 7.22 36.38 18.96
N SER A 331 8.08 36.48 19.97
CA SER A 331 8.93 37.59 20.36
C SER A 331 10.41 37.23 20.27
N PHE A 332 10.73 35.99 19.90
CA PHE A 332 12.09 35.51 19.73
C PHE A 332 12.78 36.24 18.57
N ASN A 333 13.60 37.24 18.90
CA ASN A 333 14.47 37.85 17.92
C ASN A 333 15.62 36.89 17.61
N THR A 334 15.51 36.17 16.50
CA THR A 334 16.53 35.23 16.01
C THR A 334 17.85 35.90 15.65
N GLY A 335 17.87 37.22 15.45
CA GLY A 335 19.00 37.94 14.84
C GLY A 335 19.21 37.59 13.36
N ILE A 336 18.34 36.75 12.77
CA ILE A 336 18.38 36.31 11.38
C ILE A 336 17.46 37.21 10.56
N SER A 337 17.91 37.58 9.36
CA SER A 337 17.14 38.41 8.43
C SER A 337 15.81 37.74 8.05
N ASN A 338 14.74 38.53 7.98
CA ASN A 338 13.44 38.11 7.45
C ASN A 338 13.42 37.95 5.92
N GLN A 339 14.56 38.18 5.26
CA GLN A 339 14.73 38.00 3.81
C GLN A 339 15.39 36.68 3.45
N LEU A 340 15.84 35.91 4.45
CA LEU A 340 16.50 34.63 4.25
C LEU A 340 15.47 33.52 4.23
N THR A 341 15.30 32.88 3.09
CA THR A 341 14.45 31.70 2.93
C THR A 341 15.31 30.46 2.76
N LEU A 342 14.83 29.34 3.30
CA LEU A 342 15.43 28.03 3.08
C LEU A 342 14.87 27.49 1.77
N GLU A 343 15.75 27.17 0.82
CA GLU A 343 15.36 26.60 -0.48
C GLU A 343 15.42 25.07 -0.46
N THR A 344 16.50 24.50 0.07
CA THR A 344 16.65 23.06 0.28
C THR A 344 17.38 22.78 1.58
N PHE A 345 17.02 21.67 2.21
CA PHE A 345 17.85 21.03 3.22
C PHE A 345 17.66 19.52 3.05
N ASP A 346 18.68 18.86 2.51
CA ASP A 346 18.69 17.42 2.35
C ASP A 346 19.69 16.81 3.34
N PHE A 347 19.28 15.70 3.94
CA PHE A 347 20.09 14.94 4.86
C PHE A 347 20.01 13.47 4.47
N ALA A 348 21.16 12.81 4.35
CA ALA A 348 21.24 11.37 4.17
C ALA A 348 22.39 10.81 5.00
N THR A 349 22.16 9.72 5.72
CA THR A 349 23.21 8.97 6.38
C THR A 349 22.92 7.48 6.31
N VAL A 350 23.99 6.68 6.12
CA VAL A 350 23.95 5.23 6.20
C VAL A 350 25.02 4.79 7.19
N ALA A 351 24.64 3.95 8.14
CA ALA A 351 25.53 3.36 9.12
C ALA A 351 25.42 1.84 9.10
N ASP A 352 26.57 1.16 9.08
CA ASP A 352 26.64 -0.27 9.31
C ASP A 352 26.57 -0.53 10.82
N THR A 353 25.45 -1.08 11.26
CA THR A 353 25.19 -1.34 12.68
C THR A 353 26.05 -2.46 13.27
N SER A 354 26.65 -3.31 12.43
CA SER A 354 27.54 -4.38 12.88
C SER A 354 28.94 -3.88 13.20
N THR A 355 29.41 -2.85 12.48
CA THR A 355 30.72 -2.23 12.69
C THR A 355 30.63 -0.92 13.47
N GLY A 356 29.44 -0.34 13.60
CA GLY A 356 29.22 0.98 14.20
C GLY A 356 29.77 2.13 13.35
N THR A 357 30.05 1.89 12.05
CA THR A 357 30.66 2.88 11.17
C THR A 357 29.63 3.53 10.25
N ILE A 358 29.75 4.86 10.06
CA ILE A 358 29.00 5.58 9.04
C ILE A 358 29.66 5.29 7.69
N SER A 359 28.95 4.63 6.79
CA SER A 359 29.42 4.32 5.45
C SER A 359 29.12 5.45 4.47
N GLU A 360 28.04 6.20 4.70
CA GLU A 360 27.63 7.32 3.87
C GLU A 360 27.06 8.45 4.73
N PHE A 361 27.40 9.68 4.36
CA PHE A 361 26.86 10.90 4.95
C PHE A 361 26.81 11.98 3.87
N SER A 362 25.64 12.60 3.72
CA SER A 362 25.39 13.74 2.85
C SER A 362 24.51 14.74 3.59
N VAL A 363 24.89 16.00 3.52
CA VAL A 363 24.04 17.12 3.90
C VAL A 363 24.15 18.16 2.81
N GLU A 364 23.02 18.68 2.35
CA GLU A 364 22.91 19.85 1.50
C GLU A 364 22.02 20.87 2.18
N ILE A 365 22.44 22.13 2.20
CA ILE A 365 21.63 23.24 2.71
C ILE A 365 21.74 24.37 1.71
N ALA A 366 20.66 24.72 1.01
CA ALA A 366 20.60 25.88 0.14
C ALA A 366 19.68 26.94 0.75
N MET A 367 20.18 28.17 0.83
CA MET A 367 19.42 29.33 1.29
C MET A 367 19.53 30.45 0.27
N ASN A 368 18.43 31.19 0.10
CA ASN A 368 18.37 32.35 -0.78
C ASN A 368 17.96 33.59 -0.01
N ALA A 369 18.60 34.70 -0.35
CA ALA A 369 18.25 36.02 0.14
C ALA A 369 17.77 36.87 -1.04
N THR A 370 16.45 37.00 -1.21
CA THR A 370 15.88 37.96 -2.16
C THR A 370 15.48 39.25 -1.46
N ALA A 371 16.22 40.33 -1.72
CA ALA A 371 15.72 41.68 -1.54
C ALA A 371 15.71 42.40 -2.88
N ASN A 372 14.71 43.26 -3.10
CA ASN A 372 14.64 44.23 -4.19
C ASN A 372 15.95 45.04 -4.30
N GLY A 373 16.93 44.54 -5.07
CA GLY A 373 18.19 45.22 -5.36
C GLY A 373 19.46 44.74 -4.66
N GLY A 374 19.45 43.64 -3.90
CA GLY A 374 20.69 43.04 -3.35
C GLY A 374 20.46 41.91 -2.34
N SER A 375 21.20 40.81 -2.47
CA SER A 375 21.11 39.61 -1.60
C SER A 375 22.07 39.73 -0.41
N TYR A 376 21.55 39.61 0.82
CA TYR A 376 22.33 39.69 2.06
C TYR A 376 22.10 38.45 2.94
N LEU A 377 23.13 37.61 3.09
CA LEU A 377 23.20 36.66 4.21
C LEU A 377 23.69 37.44 5.43
N GLY A 378 22.77 37.81 6.32
CA GLY A 378 23.03 38.64 7.52
C GLY A 378 23.87 37.96 8.61
N LEU A 379 24.94 37.24 8.27
CA LEU A 379 25.91 36.71 9.24
C LEU A 379 26.96 37.74 9.65
N LEU A 380 27.11 38.83 8.88
CA LEU A 380 28.06 39.91 9.12
C LEU A 380 27.40 41.23 8.73
N SER A 381 27.49 42.23 9.60
CA SER A 381 26.78 43.51 9.47
C SER A 381 27.14 44.34 8.24
N ASP A 382 28.19 44.00 7.50
CA ASP A 382 28.68 44.81 6.38
C ASP A 382 29.17 43.97 5.18
N SER A 383 28.39 44.02 4.10
CA SER A 383 28.81 43.94 2.68
C SER A 383 29.59 42.70 2.19
N PHE A 384 28.94 41.54 2.18
CA PHE A 384 29.22 40.48 1.20
C PHE A 384 27.92 40.03 0.54
N GLY A 385 27.82 40.21 -0.79
CA GLY A 385 26.70 39.71 -1.59
C GLY A 385 26.95 38.25 -1.97
N VAL A 386 26.38 37.33 -1.21
CA VAL A 386 26.37 35.90 -1.53
C VAL A 386 25.00 35.58 -2.11
N LYS A 387 24.97 35.18 -3.38
CA LYS A 387 23.74 34.91 -4.12
C LYS A 387 23.11 33.59 -3.68
N ASP A 388 23.93 32.55 -3.58
CA ASP A 388 23.58 31.22 -3.12
C ASP A 388 24.70 30.73 -2.20
N PHE A 389 24.34 30.13 -1.07
CA PHE A 389 25.28 29.47 -0.17
C PHE A 389 24.84 28.02 -0.01
N SER A 390 25.70 27.08 -0.41
CA SER A 390 25.52 25.65 -0.21
C SER A 390 26.71 25.07 0.53
N ILE A 391 26.42 24.30 1.58
CA ILE A 391 27.39 23.43 2.23
C ILE A 391 27.01 22.01 1.84
N ALA A 392 27.84 21.37 1.01
CA ALA A 392 27.76 19.94 0.72
C ALA A 392 28.90 19.22 1.44
N VAL A 393 28.58 18.27 2.32
CA VAL A 393 29.57 17.42 2.98
C VAL A 393 29.32 15.97 2.57
N ALA A 394 30.19 15.43 1.72
CA ALA A 394 30.20 14.01 1.38
C ALA A 394 31.39 13.34 2.10
N TYR A 395 31.11 12.33 2.92
CA TYR A 395 32.15 11.48 3.50
C TYR A 395 32.43 10.32 2.53
N VAL A 396 33.57 10.35 1.85
CA VAL A 396 34.03 9.26 0.97
C VAL A 396 35.12 8.49 1.69
N LYS A 397 34.97 7.17 1.81
CA LYS A 397 35.98 6.31 2.42
C LYS A 397 37.06 5.91 1.41
#